data_AF-A0A946MDH5-F1
#
_entry.id   AF-A0A946MDH5-F1
#
_cell.length_a   1.000
_cell.length_b   1.000
_cell.length_c   1.000
_cell.angle_alpha   90.00
_cell.angle_beta   90.00
_cell.angle_gamma   90.00
#
_symmetry.space_group_name_H-M   'P 1'
#
loop_
_entity.id
_entity.type
_entity.pdbx_description
1 polymer ?
#
loop_
_entity_poly.entity_id
_entity_poly.type
_entity_poly.pdbx_seq_one_letter_code
_entity_poly.pdbx_strand_id
1 'polypeptide(L)'
;MTRNARLLATLKGWEILVVGPVVTIALWPGNLPAWADMWPGTLPAWAYMWSLSVVTFFGCKWLTWRRAELPSDISLVAHLTYLFAWPGMDPRGFFAPQTTESQVPLREWLWALLKLTGGLLALFFVCPWLSKTAIPPYGFAWCGMAAIAFVLHFGLFHLLSCFWRLQGKTAPLLMNLPICSSSVADFWGNRWNMAFRDITHRHVFGPLTRLWGPRRALLIGFFFSGLIHDLVISVPAGGGYGLPTLFFMLQALGILVSRTTTGKRLGIHRGLRGWLFTLLVVVVPCPLVFHSKFASQVVLPFLKTIGAA
;
A
#
# COMPACT_ATOMS: atom_id res chain seq x y z
N MET A 1 20.93 30.99 -9.94
CA MET A 1 20.17 29.71 -9.87
C MET A 1 21.02 28.62 -10.51
N THR A 2 21.39 27.57 -9.77
CA THR A 2 22.27 26.49 -10.29
C THR A 2 21.56 25.68 -11.39
N ARG A 3 22.32 25.01 -12.29
CA ARG A 3 21.75 24.13 -13.34
C ARG A 3 20.78 23.10 -12.77
N ASN A 4 21.11 22.54 -11.60
CA ASN A 4 20.27 21.59 -10.87
C ASN A 4 18.98 22.23 -10.34
N ALA A 5 19.03 23.46 -9.83
CA ALA A 5 17.84 24.17 -9.37
C ALA A 5 16.87 24.49 -10.53
N ARG A 6 17.40 24.85 -11.72
CA ARG A 6 16.59 25.03 -12.92
C ARG A 6 15.95 23.72 -13.38
N LEU A 7 16.72 22.63 -13.42
CA LEU A 7 16.21 21.30 -13.77
C LEU A 7 15.10 20.85 -12.82
N LEU A 8 15.29 21.00 -11.50
CA LEU A 8 14.29 20.63 -10.48
C LEU A 8 13.02 21.47 -10.60
N ALA A 9 13.14 22.78 -10.86
CA ALA A 9 11.98 23.65 -11.08
C ALA A 9 11.20 23.23 -12.34
N THR A 10 11.91 22.96 -13.45
CA THR A 10 11.30 22.45 -14.68
C THR A 10 10.60 21.12 -14.44
N LEU A 11 11.27 20.16 -13.79
CA LEU A 11 10.70 18.85 -13.48
C LEU A 11 9.45 18.96 -12.61
N LYS A 12 9.48 19.72 -11.50
CA LYS A 12 8.30 19.91 -10.63
C LYS A 12 7.09 20.52 -11.35
N GLY A 13 7.33 21.27 -12.43
CA GLY A 13 6.30 21.84 -13.30
C GLY A 13 5.50 20.81 -14.11
N TRP A 14 6.00 19.59 -14.31
CA TRP A 14 5.34 18.59 -15.17
C TRP A 14 4.14 17.91 -14.49
N GLU A 15 3.01 17.85 -15.21
CA GLU A 15 1.76 17.19 -14.78
C GLU A 15 1.71 15.70 -15.14
N ILE A 16 2.64 14.92 -14.57
CA ILE A 16 2.74 13.47 -14.85
C ILE A 16 1.54 12.66 -14.32
N LEU A 17 0.79 13.20 -13.34
CA LEU A 17 -0.33 12.51 -12.67
C LEU A 17 -1.49 12.12 -13.58
N VAL A 18 -1.64 12.77 -14.72
CA VAL A 18 -2.69 12.43 -15.70
C VAL A 18 -2.19 11.39 -16.69
N VAL A 19 -0.90 11.38 -17.02
CA VAL A 19 -0.38 10.56 -18.14
C VAL A 19 -0.08 9.13 -17.71
N GLY A 20 0.55 8.89 -16.55
CA GLY A 20 0.98 7.54 -16.16
C GLY A 20 -0.18 6.55 -15.98
N PRO A 21 -1.15 6.83 -15.09
CA PRO A 21 -2.31 5.96 -14.90
C PRO A 21 -3.17 5.83 -16.16
N VAL A 22 -3.37 6.90 -16.94
CA VAL A 22 -4.13 6.85 -18.20
C VAL A 22 -3.43 6.00 -19.25
N VAL A 23 -2.11 6.14 -19.42
CA VAL A 23 -1.31 5.29 -20.32
C VAL A 23 -1.34 3.83 -19.84
N THR A 24 -1.24 3.58 -18.53
CA THR A 24 -1.27 2.20 -18.00
C THR A 24 -2.67 1.59 -18.08
N ILE A 25 -3.73 2.37 -17.91
CA ILE A 25 -5.11 1.95 -18.17
C ILE A 25 -5.31 1.68 -19.67
N ALA A 26 -4.75 2.53 -20.54
CA ALA A 26 -4.79 2.35 -21.99
C ALA A 26 -3.98 1.12 -22.46
N LEU A 27 -2.96 0.71 -21.70
CA LEU A 27 -2.18 -0.51 -21.91
C LEU A 27 -2.91 -1.79 -21.45
N TRP A 28 -4.18 -1.72 -21.03
CA TRP A 28 -4.99 -2.91 -20.69
C TRP A 28 -5.98 -3.29 -21.79
N PRO A 29 -5.75 -4.39 -22.50
CA PRO A 29 -6.68 -4.91 -23.50
C PRO A 29 -7.60 -5.98 -22.89
N GLY A 30 -8.33 -5.66 -21.81
CA GLY A 30 -9.26 -6.59 -21.18
C GLY A 30 -10.71 -6.40 -21.62
N ASN A 31 -11.07 -6.96 -22.79
CA ASN A 31 -12.42 -7.10 -23.39
C ASN A 31 -13.06 -5.88 -24.10
N LEU A 32 -12.29 -5.02 -24.77
CA LEU A 32 -12.85 -4.11 -25.78
C LEU A 32 -12.46 -4.62 -27.18
N PRO A 33 -13.39 -5.25 -27.93
CA PRO A 33 -13.11 -5.88 -29.23
C PRO A 33 -12.49 -4.93 -30.26
N ALA A 34 -12.70 -3.63 -30.11
CA ALA A 34 -12.31 -2.63 -31.11
C ALA A 34 -10.81 -2.27 -31.10
N TRP A 35 -10.06 -2.59 -30.05
CA TRP A 35 -8.68 -2.09 -29.88
C TRP A 35 -7.63 -3.19 -29.66
N ALA A 36 -8.05 -4.46 -29.65
CA ALA A 36 -7.17 -5.61 -29.45
C ALA A 36 -6.11 -5.74 -30.56
N ASP A 37 -6.47 -5.39 -31.80
CA ASP A 37 -5.59 -5.51 -32.96
C ASP A 37 -4.56 -4.38 -33.08
N MET A 38 -4.69 -3.31 -32.28
CA MET A 38 -3.76 -2.17 -32.30
C MET A 38 -2.58 -2.32 -31.32
N TRP A 39 -2.58 -3.33 -30.45
CA TRP A 39 -1.56 -3.48 -29.40
C TRP A 39 -0.75 -4.78 -29.52
N PRO A 40 0.51 -4.72 -30.00
CA PRO A 40 1.37 -5.90 -30.07
C PRO A 40 1.85 -6.27 -28.66
N GLY A 41 1.17 -7.25 -28.04
CA GLY A 41 1.62 -7.91 -26.80
C GLY A 41 0.74 -7.61 -25.58
N THR A 42 -0.14 -8.54 -25.23
CA THR A 42 -0.93 -8.48 -23.99
C THR A 42 -0.06 -8.91 -22.80
N LEU A 43 0.15 -8.03 -21.82
CA LEU A 43 0.81 -8.42 -20.56
C LEU A 43 -0.03 -9.48 -19.83
N PRO A 44 0.61 -10.51 -19.20
CA PRO A 44 -0.09 -11.37 -18.25
C PRO A 44 -0.76 -10.54 -17.15
N ALA A 45 -1.92 -10.96 -16.67
CA ALA A 45 -2.71 -10.23 -15.66
C ALA A 45 -1.89 -9.83 -14.42
N TRP A 46 -0.97 -10.69 -13.97
CA TRP A 46 -0.07 -10.35 -12.86
C TRP A 46 0.93 -9.25 -13.21
N ALA A 47 1.52 -9.28 -14.40
CA ALA A 47 2.48 -8.28 -14.84
C ALA A 47 1.78 -6.92 -14.96
N TYR A 48 0.55 -6.92 -15.50
CA TYR A 48 -0.28 -5.74 -15.57
C TYR A 48 -0.62 -5.16 -14.19
N MET A 49 -1.02 -6.00 -13.23
CA MET A 49 -1.27 -5.56 -11.85
C MET A 49 -0.03 -4.90 -11.22
N TRP A 50 1.15 -5.49 -11.40
CA TRP A 50 2.39 -4.90 -10.91
C TRP A 50 2.71 -3.59 -11.62
N SER A 51 2.51 -3.49 -12.94
CA SER A 51 2.67 -2.23 -13.68
C SER A 51 1.75 -1.13 -13.14
N LEU A 52 0.46 -1.43 -12.93
CA LEU A 52 -0.48 -0.49 -12.31
C LEU A 52 -0.05 -0.09 -10.90
N SER A 53 0.41 -1.04 -10.10
CA SER A 53 0.90 -0.80 -8.73
C SER A 53 2.11 0.14 -8.75
N VAL A 54 3.09 -0.12 -9.62
CA VAL A 54 4.30 0.69 -9.79
C VAL A 54 3.96 2.10 -10.26
N VAL A 55 3.10 2.22 -11.26
CA VAL A 55 2.69 3.53 -11.80
C VAL A 55 1.90 4.34 -10.78
N THR A 56 0.97 3.70 -10.06
CA THR A 56 0.20 4.35 -8.99
C THR A 56 1.13 4.80 -7.86
N PHE A 57 2.08 3.95 -7.46
CA PHE A 57 3.08 4.28 -6.45
C PHE A 57 3.95 5.48 -6.88
N PHE A 58 4.54 5.45 -8.07
CA PHE A 58 5.38 6.54 -8.55
C PHE A 58 4.59 7.82 -8.85
N GLY A 59 3.32 7.71 -9.26
CA GLY A 59 2.41 8.85 -9.38
C GLY A 59 2.15 9.51 -8.03
N CYS A 60 1.90 8.71 -6.99
CA CYS A 60 1.79 9.18 -5.60
C CYS A 60 3.08 9.85 -5.12
N LYS A 61 4.24 9.22 -5.36
CA LYS A 61 5.56 9.78 -5.02
C LYS A 61 5.83 11.11 -5.70
N TRP A 62 5.53 11.20 -6.99
CA TRP A 62 5.66 12.41 -7.77
C TRP A 62 4.79 13.53 -7.21
N LEU A 63 3.52 13.22 -6.90
CA LEU A 63 2.57 14.17 -6.32
C LEU A 63 3.07 14.76 -5.01
N THR A 64 3.52 13.92 -4.08
CA THR A 64 3.97 14.38 -2.77
C THR A 64 5.26 15.17 -2.88
N TRP A 65 6.22 14.70 -3.68
CA TRP A 65 7.49 15.36 -3.91
C TRP A 65 7.37 16.73 -4.59
N ARG A 66 6.55 16.84 -5.65
CA ARG A 66 6.41 18.10 -6.41
C ARG A 66 5.74 19.19 -5.58
N ARG A 67 4.74 18.82 -4.77
CA ARG A 67 3.99 19.75 -3.90
C ARG A 67 4.71 20.06 -2.60
N ALA A 68 5.79 19.36 -2.28
CA ALA A 68 6.58 19.66 -1.12
C ALA A 68 7.43 20.92 -1.37
N GLU A 69 7.16 21.95 -0.58
CA GLU A 69 8.10 23.03 -0.32
C GLU A 69 9.27 22.43 0.47
N LEU A 70 10.43 22.36 -0.18
CA LEU A 70 11.64 21.78 0.35
C LEU A 70 12.74 22.84 0.32
N PRO A 71 13.68 22.84 1.28
CA PRO A 71 14.86 23.69 1.25
C PRO A 71 15.60 23.64 -0.10
N SER A 72 16.05 24.80 -0.60
CA SER A 72 16.66 24.92 -1.93
C SER A 72 18.07 24.34 -2.03
N ASP A 73 18.69 24.05 -0.90
CA ASP A 73 20.03 23.50 -0.75
C ASP A 73 20.08 21.97 -0.83
N ILE A 74 18.94 21.29 -0.88
CA ILE A 74 18.88 19.83 -1.04
C ILE A 74 19.48 19.43 -2.41
N SER A 75 20.45 18.52 -2.37
CA SER A 75 21.13 18.04 -3.58
C SER A 75 20.22 17.18 -4.46
N LEU A 76 20.46 17.19 -5.78
CA LEU A 76 19.72 16.36 -6.74
C LEU A 76 19.76 14.86 -6.36
N VAL A 77 20.91 14.38 -5.89
CA VAL A 77 21.07 13.00 -5.41
C VAL A 77 20.10 12.71 -4.26
N ALA A 78 19.95 13.62 -3.29
CA ALA A 78 19.02 13.43 -2.19
C ALA A 78 17.54 13.39 -2.65
N HIS A 79 17.16 14.18 -3.66
CA HIS A 79 15.84 14.08 -4.30
C HIS A 79 15.63 12.71 -4.97
N LEU A 80 16.61 12.22 -5.74
CA LEU A 80 16.54 10.91 -6.40
C LEU A 80 16.50 9.78 -5.38
N THR A 81 17.29 9.86 -4.32
CA THR A 81 17.27 8.91 -3.20
C THR A 81 15.89 8.82 -2.57
N TYR A 82 15.23 9.95 -2.30
CA TYR A 82 13.86 9.94 -1.78
C TYR A 82 12.87 9.27 -2.76
N LEU A 83 13.00 9.54 -4.05
CA LEU A 83 12.07 9.04 -5.06
C LEU A 83 12.20 7.54 -5.29
N PHE A 84 13.42 7.00 -5.28
CA PHE A 84 13.68 5.62 -5.72
C PHE A 84 14.13 4.67 -4.61
N ALA A 85 14.72 5.17 -3.53
CA ALA A 85 15.32 4.33 -2.49
C ALA A 85 14.56 4.34 -1.14
N TRP A 86 13.50 5.15 -1.02
CA TRP A 86 12.64 5.17 0.16
C TRP A 86 11.16 5.00 -0.23
N PRO A 87 10.43 3.98 0.27
CA PRO A 87 9.01 3.80 -0.06
C PRO A 87 8.03 4.80 0.59
N GLY A 88 8.45 5.56 1.61
CA GLY A 88 7.54 6.46 2.34
C GLY A 88 7.11 7.71 1.55
N MET A 89 5.89 8.21 1.78
CA MET A 89 5.28 9.28 0.98
C MET A 89 5.38 10.68 1.60
N ASP A 90 6.17 10.86 2.66
CA ASP A 90 6.36 12.17 3.30
C ASP A 90 7.75 12.78 3.03
N PRO A 91 7.90 13.60 1.98
CA PRO A 91 9.20 14.20 1.65
C PRO A 91 9.65 15.22 2.70
N ARG A 92 8.71 15.96 3.32
CA ARG A 92 9.04 16.96 4.34
C ARG A 92 9.66 16.29 5.56
N GLY A 93 9.06 15.21 6.06
CA GLY A 93 9.66 14.38 7.11
C GLY A 93 11.02 13.84 6.70
N PHE A 94 11.13 13.18 5.54
CA PHE A 94 12.39 12.55 5.11
C PHE A 94 13.58 13.52 5.03
N PHE A 95 13.34 14.79 4.66
CA PHE A 95 14.35 15.84 4.59
C PHE A 95 14.44 16.73 5.83
N ALA A 96 13.61 16.50 6.85
CA ALA A 96 13.67 17.26 8.09
C ALA A 96 15.01 17.01 8.82
N PRO A 97 15.53 18.01 9.56
CA PRO A 97 16.64 17.80 10.48
C PRO A 97 16.34 16.68 11.47
N GLN A 98 17.37 15.95 11.88
CA GLN A 98 17.24 14.77 12.73
C GLN A 98 16.32 15.00 13.94
N THR A 99 15.37 14.09 14.14
CA THR A 99 14.80 13.82 15.46
C THR A 99 15.76 12.88 16.20
N THR A 100 16.02 13.12 17.47
CA THR A 100 17.02 12.51 18.36
C THR A 100 16.98 10.96 18.51
N GLU A 101 16.14 10.26 17.76
CA GLU A 101 15.99 8.79 17.75
C GLU A 101 16.90 8.10 16.70
N SER A 102 18.19 8.43 16.68
CA SER A 102 19.15 7.90 15.70
C SER A 102 19.58 6.45 15.95
N GLN A 103 19.21 5.86 17.09
CA GLN A 103 19.59 4.49 17.42
C GLN A 103 18.46 3.51 17.10
N VAL A 104 18.61 2.80 15.99
CA VAL A 104 17.82 1.61 15.69
C VAL A 104 18.44 0.44 16.45
N PRO A 105 17.75 -0.13 17.47
CA PRO A 105 18.35 -1.19 18.28
C PRO A 105 18.51 -2.47 17.45
N LEU A 106 19.54 -3.28 17.77
CA LEU A 106 19.81 -4.55 17.07
C LEU A 106 18.56 -5.47 17.01
N ARG A 107 17.75 -5.49 18.08
CA ARG A 107 16.48 -6.24 18.10
C ARG A 107 15.57 -5.88 16.93
N GLU A 108 15.50 -4.60 16.55
CA GLU A 108 14.62 -4.13 15.49
C GLU A 108 15.10 -4.62 14.11
N TRP A 109 16.42 -4.61 13.89
CA TRP A 109 17.05 -5.23 12.71
C TRP A 109 16.75 -6.73 12.64
N LEU A 110 16.94 -7.46 13.74
CA LEU A 110 16.64 -8.90 13.80
C LEU A 110 15.16 -9.19 13.50
N TRP A 111 14.25 -8.37 14.03
CA TRP A 111 12.82 -8.49 13.72
C TRP A 111 12.49 -8.23 12.25
N ALA A 112 13.14 -7.25 11.63
CA ALA A 112 12.97 -6.96 10.20
C ALA A 112 13.52 -8.12 9.34
N LEU A 113 14.71 -8.62 9.70
CA LEU A 113 15.34 -9.75 9.03
C LEU A 113 14.50 -11.02 9.15
N LEU A 114 13.97 -11.32 10.34
CA LEU A 114 13.12 -12.48 10.58
C LEU A 114 11.85 -12.47 9.71
N LYS A 115 11.20 -11.30 9.54
CA LYS A 115 10.02 -11.16 8.68
C LYS A 115 10.38 -11.39 7.21
N LEU A 116 11.52 -10.84 6.77
CA LEU A 116 12.01 -11.01 5.41
C LEU A 116 12.37 -12.47 5.13
N THR A 117 13.22 -13.08 5.96
CA THR A 117 13.66 -14.47 5.79
C THR A 117 12.50 -15.43 5.95
N GLY A 118 11.62 -15.22 6.94
CA GLY A 118 10.39 -16.00 7.10
C GLY A 118 9.48 -15.91 5.88
N GLY A 119 9.30 -14.71 5.31
CA GLY A 119 8.56 -14.53 4.06
C GLY A 119 9.20 -15.24 2.87
N LEU A 120 10.52 -15.17 2.72
CA LEU A 120 11.26 -15.85 1.66
C LEU A 120 11.19 -17.37 1.81
N LEU A 121 11.35 -17.88 3.03
CA LEU A 121 11.21 -19.30 3.33
C LEU A 121 9.78 -19.79 3.05
N ALA A 122 8.78 -19.00 3.43
CA ALA A 122 7.39 -19.29 3.13
C ALA A 122 7.14 -19.32 1.62
N LEU A 123 7.71 -18.37 0.87
CA LEU A 123 7.49 -18.25 -0.58
C LEU A 123 8.19 -19.35 -1.38
N PHE A 124 9.44 -19.69 -1.05
CA PHE A 124 10.27 -20.59 -1.86
C PHE A 124 10.40 -22.02 -1.31
N PHE A 125 9.93 -22.30 -0.10
CA PHE A 125 9.94 -23.65 0.46
C PHE A 125 8.57 -24.11 0.91
N VAL A 126 7.84 -23.29 1.68
CA VAL A 126 6.51 -23.68 2.17
C VAL A 126 5.51 -23.70 1.02
N CYS A 127 5.45 -22.68 0.15
CA CYS A 127 4.51 -22.67 -0.97
C CYS A 127 4.76 -23.84 -1.95
N PRO A 128 5.98 -24.13 -2.43
CA PRO A 128 6.24 -25.31 -3.26
C PRO A 128 5.97 -26.65 -2.56
N TRP A 129 6.07 -26.72 -1.23
CA TRP A 129 5.66 -27.89 -0.47
C TRP A 129 4.13 -28.02 -0.44
N LEU A 130 3.41 -26.92 -0.12
CA LEU A 130 1.95 -26.87 -0.11
C LEU A 130 1.35 -27.15 -1.49
N SER A 131 2.00 -26.75 -2.59
CA SER A 131 1.49 -27.00 -3.95
C SER A 131 1.42 -28.49 -4.31
N LYS A 132 2.18 -29.34 -3.60
CA LYS A 132 2.14 -30.80 -3.72
C LYS A 132 1.06 -31.47 -2.85
N THR A 133 0.38 -30.70 -2.01
CA THR A 133 -0.68 -31.20 -1.10
C THR A 133 -2.07 -30.90 -1.67
N ALA A 134 -3.12 -31.52 -1.12
CA ALA A 134 -4.50 -31.34 -1.57
C ALA A 134 -5.16 -30.02 -1.10
N ILE A 135 -4.40 -28.94 -0.97
CA ILE A 135 -4.93 -27.64 -0.51
C ILE A 135 -5.72 -26.98 -1.64
N PRO A 136 -6.91 -26.41 -1.35
CA PRO A 136 -7.68 -25.68 -2.36
C PRO A 136 -6.87 -24.53 -2.97
N PRO A 137 -6.97 -24.29 -4.30
CA PRO A 137 -6.18 -23.25 -4.98
C PRO A 137 -6.31 -21.86 -4.37
N TYR A 138 -7.49 -21.53 -3.85
CA TYR A 138 -7.72 -20.24 -3.18
C TYR A 138 -6.93 -20.13 -1.86
N GLY A 139 -6.91 -21.18 -1.05
CA GLY A 139 -6.11 -21.23 0.17
C GLY A 139 -4.61 -21.15 -0.11
N PHE A 140 -4.16 -21.84 -1.17
CA PHE A 140 -2.77 -21.74 -1.63
C PHE A 140 -2.40 -20.31 -2.08
N ALA A 141 -3.28 -19.63 -2.83
CA ALA A 141 -3.08 -18.23 -3.22
C ALA A 141 -2.94 -17.30 -1.99
N TRP A 142 -3.73 -17.54 -0.93
CA TRP A 142 -3.61 -16.81 0.32
C TRP A 142 -2.25 -16.99 1.00
N CYS A 143 -1.72 -18.21 1.03
CA CYS A 143 -0.37 -18.47 1.54
C CYS A 143 0.68 -17.67 0.75
N GLY A 144 0.60 -17.67 -0.58
CA GLY A 144 1.52 -16.91 -1.43
C GLY A 144 1.40 -15.39 -1.23
N MET A 145 0.19 -14.84 -1.17
CA MET A 145 -0.03 -13.41 -0.88
C MET A 145 0.54 -13.01 0.49
N ALA A 146 0.32 -13.84 1.52
CA ALA A 146 0.88 -13.60 2.85
C ALA A 146 2.42 -13.61 2.79
N ALA A 147 3.03 -14.60 2.14
CA ALA A 147 4.48 -14.68 1.99
C ALA A 147 5.05 -13.44 1.28
N ILE A 148 4.45 -13.01 0.16
CA ILE A 148 4.84 -11.79 -0.57
C ILE A 148 4.69 -10.54 0.32
N ALA A 149 3.60 -10.42 1.09
CA ALA A 149 3.41 -9.31 2.02
C ALA A 149 4.50 -9.30 3.10
N PHE A 150 4.88 -10.45 3.63
CA PHE A 150 5.99 -10.57 4.60
C PHE A 150 7.33 -10.16 4.00
N VAL A 151 7.64 -10.60 2.78
CA VAL A 151 8.87 -10.21 2.08
C VAL A 151 8.91 -8.69 1.85
N LEU A 152 7.88 -8.12 1.25
CA LEU A 152 7.89 -6.72 0.81
C LEU A 152 7.51 -5.74 1.93
N HIS A 153 6.29 -5.84 2.45
CA HIS A 153 5.71 -4.82 3.31
C HIS A 153 6.21 -4.90 4.75
N PHE A 154 6.41 -6.11 5.28
CA PHE A 154 6.83 -6.29 6.67
C PHE A 154 8.34 -6.47 6.84
N GLY A 155 9.03 -7.07 5.87
CA GLY A 155 10.46 -7.33 5.88
C GLY A 155 11.26 -6.21 5.23
N LEU A 156 11.21 -6.10 3.91
CA LEU A 156 12.01 -5.16 3.13
C LEU A 156 11.78 -3.70 3.53
N PHE A 157 10.53 -3.26 3.66
CA PHE A 157 10.24 -1.88 4.07
C PHE A 157 10.69 -1.58 5.50
N HIS A 158 10.68 -2.58 6.39
CA HIS A 158 11.21 -2.44 7.74
C HIS A 158 12.73 -2.28 7.70
N LEU A 159 13.45 -3.11 6.93
CA LEU A 159 14.90 -2.96 6.74
C LEU A 159 15.28 -1.60 6.14
N LEU A 160 14.52 -1.12 5.14
CA LEU A 160 14.73 0.20 4.56
C LEU A 160 14.51 1.31 5.61
N SER A 161 13.48 1.18 6.46
CA SER A 161 13.25 2.13 7.56
C SER A 161 14.43 2.14 8.53
N CYS A 162 14.92 0.97 8.93
CA CYS A 162 16.10 0.85 9.79
C CYS A 162 17.35 1.49 9.14
N PHE A 163 17.59 1.19 7.87
CA PHE A 163 18.73 1.74 7.12
C PHE A 163 18.67 3.26 7.04
N TRP A 164 17.54 3.84 6.65
CA TRP A 164 17.42 5.29 6.50
C TRP A 164 17.45 6.03 7.84
N ARG A 165 16.91 5.45 8.91
CA ARG A 165 17.04 6.00 10.27
C ARG A 165 18.49 5.99 10.75
N LEU A 166 19.25 4.94 10.43
CA LEU A 166 20.70 4.88 10.68
C LEU A 166 21.45 5.98 9.91
N GLN A 167 21.01 6.31 8.70
CA GLN A 167 21.52 7.45 7.90
C GLN A 167 20.97 8.81 8.37
N GLY A 168 20.32 8.87 9.53
CA GLY A 168 19.80 10.12 10.12
C GLY A 168 18.59 10.70 9.40
N LYS A 169 17.84 9.91 8.62
CA LYS A 169 16.59 10.33 7.97
C LYS A 169 15.37 9.97 8.80
N THR A 170 14.34 10.81 8.77
CA THR A 170 13.03 10.48 9.33
C THR A 170 12.31 9.48 8.41
N ALA A 171 12.54 8.20 8.67
CA ALA A 171 11.98 7.09 7.92
C ALA A 171 11.23 6.14 8.86
N PRO A 172 10.00 6.50 9.29
CA PRO A 172 9.23 5.69 10.26
C PRO A 172 8.81 4.35 9.65
N LEU A 173 8.40 3.42 10.52
CA LEU A 173 7.86 2.13 10.10
C LEU A 173 6.61 2.32 9.22
N LEU A 174 6.61 1.69 8.06
CA LEU A 174 5.45 1.72 7.16
C LEU A 174 4.36 0.70 7.54
N MET A 175 4.77 -0.37 8.23
CA MET A 175 3.89 -1.37 8.87
C MET A 175 4.25 -1.47 10.35
N ASN A 176 3.48 -0.82 11.22
CA ASN A 176 3.77 -0.69 12.65
C ASN A 176 2.90 -1.63 13.50
N LEU A 177 3.29 -2.91 13.54
CA LEU A 177 2.59 -3.97 14.28
C LEU A 177 1.05 -3.92 14.12
N PRO A 178 0.50 -4.04 12.89
CA PRO A 178 -0.94 -3.89 12.64
C PRO A 178 -1.80 -4.87 13.44
N ILE A 179 -1.28 -6.05 13.76
CA ILE A 179 -1.99 -7.06 14.55
C ILE A 179 -2.25 -6.60 15.99
N CYS A 180 -1.53 -5.60 16.50
CA CYS A 180 -1.72 -5.04 17.84
C CYS A 180 -2.79 -3.93 17.90
N SER A 181 -3.50 -3.67 16.79
CA SER A 181 -4.52 -2.62 16.73
C SER A 181 -5.71 -2.95 17.63
N SER A 182 -5.99 -2.09 18.60
CA SER A 182 -7.19 -2.23 19.46
C SER A 182 -8.40 -1.43 18.98
N SER A 183 -8.29 -0.79 17.81
CA SER A 183 -9.42 -0.19 17.09
C SER A 183 -9.16 -0.19 15.58
N VAL A 184 -10.24 -0.22 14.80
CA VAL A 184 -10.17 -0.12 13.33
C VAL A 184 -9.52 1.20 12.89
N ALA A 185 -9.74 2.28 13.65
CA ALA A 185 -9.11 3.57 13.38
C ALA A 185 -7.60 3.54 13.61
N ASP A 186 -7.13 2.83 14.65
CA ASP A 186 -5.70 2.66 14.91
C ASP A 186 -5.04 1.77 13.85
N PHE A 187 -5.72 0.73 13.38
CA PHE A 187 -5.22 -0.10 12.29
C PHE A 187 -4.90 0.75 11.04
N TRP A 188 -5.88 1.50 10.54
CA TRP A 188 -5.75 2.26 9.29
C TRP A 188 -5.01 3.61 9.42
N GLY A 189 -5.02 4.23 10.61
CA GLY A 189 -4.37 5.53 10.83
C GLY A 189 -2.96 5.43 11.41
N ASN A 190 -2.77 4.43 12.29
CA ASN A 190 -1.63 4.12 13.14
C ASN A 190 -0.55 3.19 12.58
N ARG A 191 -0.98 2.18 11.82
CA ARG A 191 -0.24 0.91 11.79
C ARG A 191 -0.12 0.27 10.42
N TRP A 192 -1.14 0.40 9.58
CA TRP A 192 -1.17 -0.19 8.25
C TRP A 192 -0.86 0.84 7.17
N ASN A 193 0.15 0.55 6.34
CA ASN A 193 0.52 1.32 5.15
C ASN A 193 0.61 2.84 5.42
N MET A 194 1.53 3.21 6.30
CA MET A 194 1.70 4.61 6.74
C MET A 194 2.00 5.55 5.57
N ALA A 195 2.69 5.05 4.54
CA ALA A 195 2.93 5.76 3.29
C ALA A 195 1.63 6.19 2.59
N PHE A 196 0.68 5.26 2.39
CA PHE A 196 -0.60 5.57 1.79
C PHE A 196 -1.49 6.44 2.71
N ARG A 197 -1.40 6.22 4.03
CA ARG A 197 -2.08 7.05 5.04
C ARG A 197 -1.62 8.50 5.00
N ASP A 198 -0.33 8.77 4.82
CA ASP A 198 0.20 10.15 4.77
C ASP A 198 -0.33 10.93 3.56
N ILE A 199 -0.31 10.31 2.37
CA ILE A 199 -0.78 10.94 1.14
C ILE A 199 -2.29 11.17 1.17
N THR A 200 -3.07 10.17 1.60
CA THR A 200 -4.54 10.29 1.69
C THR A 200 -4.94 11.30 2.76
N HIS A 201 -4.26 11.32 3.91
CA HIS A 201 -4.54 12.30 4.95
C HIS A 201 -4.33 13.74 4.43
N ARG A 202 -3.21 13.98 3.74
CA ARG A 202 -2.83 15.31 3.24
C ARG A 202 -3.68 15.79 2.07
N HIS A 203 -4.00 14.92 1.12
CA HIS A 203 -4.63 15.33 -0.14
C HIS A 203 -6.12 15.03 -0.25
N VAL A 204 -6.65 14.14 0.60
CA VAL A 204 -8.07 13.74 0.57
C VAL A 204 -8.75 14.15 1.87
N PHE A 205 -8.32 13.57 3.00
CA PHE A 205 -9.02 13.77 4.28
C PHE A 205 -8.96 15.21 4.79
N GLY A 206 -7.78 15.84 4.81
CA GLY A 206 -7.62 17.21 5.33
C GLY A 206 -8.54 18.23 4.63
N PRO A 207 -8.47 18.35 3.30
CA PRO A 207 -9.37 19.22 2.53
C PRO A 207 -10.84 18.88 2.73
N LEU A 208 -11.24 17.61 2.60
CA LEU A 208 -12.64 17.21 2.72
C LEU A 208 -13.19 17.35 4.13
N THR A 209 -12.36 17.20 5.17
CA THR A 209 -12.79 17.40 6.56
C THR A 209 -13.14 18.85 6.81
N ARG A 210 -12.37 19.79 6.24
CA ARG A 210 -12.67 21.24 6.35
C ARG A 210 -13.95 21.62 5.62
N LEU A 211 -14.23 20.99 4.48
CA LEU A 211 -15.38 21.32 3.65
C LEU A 211 -16.67 20.62 4.10
N TRP A 212 -16.61 19.33 4.39
CA TRP A 212 -17.79 18.46 4.56
C TRP A 212 -17.83 17.72 5.91
N GLY A 213 -16.87 18.02 6.79
CA GLY A 213 -16.77 17.42 8.12
C GLY A 213 -16.13 16.03 8.13
N PRO A 214 -15.68 15.56 9.31
CA PRO A 214 -14.82 14.38 9.43
C PRO A 214 -15.51 13.07 9.07
N ARG A 215 -16.84 12.95 9.27
CA ARG A 215 -17.59 11.71 8.94
C ARG A 215 -17.67 11.50 7.43
N ARG A 216 -18.00 12.54 6.67
CA ARG A 216 -18.10 12.46 5.20
C ARG A 216 -16.71 12.29 4.58
N ALA A 217 -15.72 13.02 5.08
CA ALA A 217 -14.33 12.86 4.65
C ALA A 217 -13.82 11.42 4.85
N LEU A 218 -14.19 10.77 5.96
CA LEU A 218 -13.90 9.36 6.20
C LEU A 218 -14.51 8.44 5.14
N LEU A 219 -15.81 8.55 4.91
CA LEU A 219 -16.50 7.70 3.93
C LEU A 219 -15.93 7.89 2.53
N ILE A 220 -15.68 9.14 2.11
CA ILE A 220 -15.10 9.44 0.79
C ILE A 220 -13.67 8.92 0.68
N GLY A 221 -12.85 9.09 1.72
CA GLY A 221 -11.47 8.61 1.73
C GLY A 221 -11.39 7.09 1.56
N PHE A 222 -12.22 6.34 2.28
CA PHE A 222 -12.30 4.88 2.15
C PHE A 222 -12.92 4.45 0.82
N PHE A 223 -13.95 5.13 0.33
CA PHE A 223 -14.53 4.87 -1.00
C PHE A 223 -13.48 5.02 -2.11
N PHE A 224 -12.76 6.14 -2.11
CA PHE A 224 -11.69 6.39 -3.09
C PHE A 224 -10.55 5.37 -2.96
N SER A 225 -10.18 4.99 -1.73
CA SER A 225 -9.22 3.92 -1.51
C SER A 225 -9.71 2.59 -2.10
N GLY A 226 -11.00 2.29 -1.94
CA GLY A 226 -11.70 1.18 -2.57
C GLY A 226 -11.54 1.16 -4.09
N LEU A 227 -11.85 2.28 -4.75
CA LEU A 227 -11.73 2.41 -6.20
C LEU A 227 -10.31 2.17 -6.72
N ILE A 228 -9.30 2.64 -5.99
CA ILE A 228 -7.89 2.37 -6.34
C ILE A 228 -7.60 0.87 -6.24
N HIS A 229 -8.14 0.18 -5.23
CA HIS A 229 -7.94 -1.26 -5.12
C HIS A 229 -8.73 -2.02 -6.18
N ASP A 230 -9.94 -1.60 -6.55
CA ASP A 230 -10.64 -2.14 -7.72
C ASP A 230 -9.83 -1.98 -9.01
N LEU A 231 -9.21 -0.82 -9.21
CA LEU A 231 -8.34 -0.55 -10.35
C LEU A 231 -7.10 -1.46 -10.35
N VAL A 232 -6.45 -1.65 -9.21
CA VAL A 232 -5.19 -2.41 -9.14
C VAL A 232 -5.41 -3.92 -9.01
N ILE A 233 -6.54 -4.36 -8.46
CA ILE A 233 -6.81 -5.78 -8.17
C ILE A 233 -7.83 -6.35 -9.17
N SER A 234 -9.02 -5.75 -9.23
CA SER A 234 -10.16 -6.33 -9.96
C SER A 234 -10.07 -6.11 -11.47
N VAL A 235 -9.50 -4.98 -11.93
CA VAL A 235 -9.27 -4.75 -13.37
C VAL A 235 -8.29 -5.77 -13.95
N PRO A 236 -7.07 -5.98 -13.41
CA PRO A 236 -6.17 -7.03 -13.90
C PRO A 236 -6.76 -8.43 -13.79
N ALA A 237 -7.56 -8.69 -12.75
CA ALA A 237 -8.22 -9.98 -12.58
C ALA A 237 -9.38 -10.22 -13.56
N GLY A 238 -9.83 -9.19 -14.29
CA GLY A 238 -10.99 -9.28 -15.18
C GLY A 238 -12.31 -9.59 -14.45
N GLY A 239 -12.43 -9.22 -13.17
CA GLY A 239 -13.62 -9.53 -12.37
C GLY A 239 -13.48 -9.21 -10.89
N GLY A 240 -14.58 -9.35 -10.15
CA GLY A 240 -14.63 -8.98 -8.73
C GLY A 240 -14.83 -7.48 -8.48
N TYR A 241 -15.29 -6.74 -9.49
CA TYR A 241 -15.51 -5.29 -9.43
C TYR A 241 -16.44 -4.90 -8.27
N GLY A 242 -16.05 -3.86 -7.55
CA GLY A 242 -16.74 -3.32 -6.38
C GLY A 242 -16.47 -4.08 -5.09
N LEU A 243 -15.87 -5.28 -5.12
CA LEU A 243 -15.59 -6.05 -3.89
C LEU A 243 -14.50 -5.39 -3.03
N PRO A 244 -13.35 -4.93 -3.58
CA PRO A 244 -12.43 -4.07 -2.84
C PRO A 244 -13.09 -2.80 -2.30
N THR A 245 -13.91 -2.10 -3.10
CA THR A 245 -14.63 -0.92 -2.61
C THR A 245 -15.56 -1.24 -1.44
N LEU A 246 -16.31 -2.33 -1.52
CA LEU A 246 -17.15 -2.80 -0.42
C LEU A 246 -16.32 -3.09 0.83
N PHE A 247 -15.17 -3.76 0.70
CA PHE A 247 -14.25 -4.00 1.82
C PHE A 247 -13.88 -2.70 2.54
N PHE A 248 -13.41 -1.69 1.81
CA PHE A 248 -13.01 -0.41 2.41
C PHE A 248 -14.19 0.35 3.01
N MET A 249 -15.37 0.28 2.40
CA MET A 249 -16.59 0.86 2.98
C MET A 249 -16.96 0.20 4.31
N LEU A 250 -16.83 -1.12 4.45
CA LEU A 250 -17.03 -1.82 5.72
C LEU A 250 -16.03 -1.35 6.78
N GLN A 251 -14.78 -1.04 6.41
CA GLN A 251 -13.79 -0.47 7.34
C GLN A 251 -14.23 0.91 7.87
N ALA A 252 -14.70 1.79 6.98
CA ALA A 252 -15.21 3.10 7.36
C ALA A 252 -16.41 2.98 8.30
N LEU A 253 -17.34 2.06 8.00
CA LEU A 253 -18.48 1.77 8.86
C LEU A 253 -18.03 1.23 10.23
N GLY A 254 -17.05 0.33 10.28
CA GLY A 254 -16.48 -0.17 11.54
C GLY A 254 -15.90 0.95 12.41
N ILE A 255 -15.21 1.92 11.80
CA ILE A 255 -14.74 3.12 12.50
C ILE A 255 -15.92 3.95 13.04
N LEU A 256 -16.95 4.19 12.22
CA LEU A 256 -18.12 4.96 12.65
C LEU A 256 -18.90 4.26 13.79
N VAL A 257 -19.12 2.95 13.67
CA VAL A 257 -19.78 2.13 14.70
C VAL A 257 -19.03 2.20 16.02
N SER A 258 -17.71 2.04 16.01
CA SER A 258 -16.88 2.15 17.23
C SER A 258 -16.94 3.52 17.91
N ARG A 259 -17.30 4.57 17.16
CA ARG A 259 -17.44 5.96 17.65
C ARG A 259 -18.84 6.30 18.17
N THR A 260 -19.85 5.46 17.94
CA THR A 260 -21.21 5.65 18.48
C THR A 260 -21.25 5.52 20.00
N THR A 261 -22.30 6.03 20.65
CA THR A 261 -22.52 5.86 22.09
C THR A 261 -22.53 4.38 22.48
N THR A 262 -23.21 3.53 21.71
CA THR A 262 -23.25 2.08 21.92
C THR A 262 -21.88 1.44 21.74
N GLY A 263 -21.15 1.78 20.66
CA GLY A 263 -19.79 1.27 20.45
C GLY A 263 -18.81 1.65 21.56
N LYS A 264 -18.94 2.88 22.09
CA LYS A 264 -18.16 3.33 23.25
C LYS A 264 -18.52 2.54 24.51
N ARG A 265 -19.82 2.31 24.79
CA ARG A 265 -20.31 1.52 25.92
C ARG A 265 -19.85 0.06 25.86
N LEU A 266 -19.88 -0.55 24.68
CA LEU A 266 -19.40 -1.92 24.46
C LEU A 266 -17.87 -2.05 24.57
N GLY A 267 -17.14 -0.94 24.46
CA GLY A 267 -15.68 -0.91 24.56
C GLY A 267 -14.96 -1.37 23.29
N ILE A 268 -15.64 -1.43 22.14
CA ILE A 268 -15.09 -1.94 20.85
C ILE A 268 -14.09 -0.99 20.17
N HIS A 269 -13.65 0.05 20.87
CA HIS A 269 -12.66 1.03 20.41
C HIS A 269 -11.33 0.94 21.17
N ARG A 270 -11.19 0.03 22.15
CA ARG A 270 -10.00 -0.13 22.98
C ARG A 270 -9.89 -1.51 23.62
N GLY A 271 -8.68 -1.86 24.07
CA GLY A 271 -8.42 -3.10 24.82
C GLY A 271 -8.75 -4.37 24.02
N LEU A 272 -9.00 -5.48 24.74
CA LEU A 272 -9.27 -6.78 24.12
C LEU A 272 -10.52 -6.80 23.25
N ARG A 273 -11.62 -6.17 23.71
CA ARG A 273 -12.87 -6.10 22.94
C ARG A 273 -12.70 -5.31 21.64
N GLY A 274 -11.99 -4.18 21.70
CA GLY A 274 -11.65 -3.42 20.50
C GLY A 274 -10.70 -4.16 19.57
N TRP A 275 -9.75 -4.93 20.11
CA TRP A 275 -8.88 -5.80 19.32
C TRP A 275 -9.68 -6.89 18.58
N LEU A 276 -10.56 -7.62 19.27
CA LEU A 276 -11.45 -8.62 18.67
C LEU A 276 -12.35 -8.01 17.59
N PHE A 277 -12.95 -6.85 17.87
CA PHE A 277 -13.76 -6.12 16.91
C PHE A 277 -12.93 -5.68 15.69
N THR A 278 -11.69 -5.24 15.91
CA THR A 278 -10.78 -4.85 14.82
C THR A 278 -10.42 -6.04 13.95
N LEU A 279 -10.10 -7.20 14.54
CA LEU A 279 -9.89 -8.43 13.78
C LEU A 279 -11.13 -8.84 12.99
N LEU A 280 -12.31 -8.78 13.61
CA LEU A 280 -13.56 -9.09 12.94
C LEU A 280 -13.77 -8.17 11.71
N VAL A 281 -13.63 -6.86 11.88
CA VAL A 281 -13.90 -5.89 10.81
C VAL A 281 -12.81 -5.90 9.74
N VAL A 282 -11.55 -6.12 10.11
CA VAL A 282 -10.43 -6.08 9.14
C VAL A 282 -10.27 -7.42 8.45
N VAL A 283 -10.20 -8.54 9.19
CA VAL A 283 -9.79 -9.85 8.66
C VAL A 283 -10.91 -10.59 7.96
N VAL A 284 -12.10 -10.65 8.56
CA VAL A 284 -13.22 -11.43 8.00
C VAL A 284 -13.63 -10.98 6.60
N PRO A 285 -13.70 -9.67 6.27
CA PRO A 285 -14.05 -9.25 4.92
C PRO A 285 -12.86 -9.26 3.95
N CYS A 286 -11.64 -9.64 4.36
CA CYS A 286 -10.51 -9.67 3.42
C CYS A 286 -10.73 -10.50 2.13
N PRO A 287 -11.54 -11.58 2.10
CA PRO A 287 -11.91 -12.24 0.85
C PRO A 287 -12.62 -11.35 -0.18
N LEU A 288 -13.19 -10.20 0.23
CA LEU A 288 -13.73 -9.21 -0.70
C LEU A 288 -12.62 -8.49 -1.46
N VAL A 289 -11.54 -8.08 -0.78
CA VAL A 289 -10.40 -7.42 -1.45
C VAL A 289 -9.53 -8.44 -2.19
N PHE A 290 -9.28 -9.62 -1.61
CA PHE A 290 -8.51 -10.70 -2.24
C PHE A 290 -9.43 -11.80 -2.77
N HIS A 291 -10.35 -11.42 -3.66
CA HIS A 291 -11.39 -12.30 -4.18
C HIS A 291 -10.84 -13.43 -5.07
N SER A 292 -11.63 -14.49 -5.26
CA SER A 292 -11.23 -15.72 -5.97
C SER A 292 -10.75 -15.49 -7.41
N LYS A 293 -11.33 -14.52 -8.13
CA LYS A 293 -10.85 -14.10 -9.45
C LYS A 293 -9.44 -13.54 -9.41
N PHE A 294 -9.13 -12.67 -8.45
CA PHE A 294 -7.76 -12.15 -8.28
C PHE A 294 -6.78 -13.26 -7.94
N ALA A 295 -7.15 -14.13 -7.01
CA ALA A 295 -6.33 -15.29 -6.66
C ALA A 295 -6.02 -16.17 -7.88
N SER A 296 -7.04 -16.55 -8.65
CA SER A 296 -6.89 -17.48 -9.78
C SER A 296 -6.25 -16.89 -11.04
N GLN A 297 -6.52 -15.61 -11.34
CA GLN A 297 -6.06 -14.98 -12.58
C GLN A 297 -4.75 -14.20 -12.43
N VAL A 298 -4.44 -13.73 -11.22
CA VAL A 298 -3.26 -12.89 -10.96
C VAL A 298 -2.27 -13.63 -10.07
N VAL A 299 -2.68 -14.02 -8.87
CA VAL A 299 -1.76 -14.53 -7.84
C VAL A 299 -1.19 -15.89 -8.23
N LEU A 300 -2.02 -16.87 -8.57
CA LEU A 300 -1.54 -18.22 -8.88
C LEU A 300 -0.62 -18.25 -10.11
N PRO A 301 -0.94 -17.60 -11.24
CA PRO A 301 -0.02 -17.51 -12.37
C PRO A 301 1.30 -16.84 -12.00
N PHE A 302 1.26 -15.78 -11.18
CA PHE A 302 2.48 -15.12 -10.71
C PHE A 302 3.37 -16.06 -9.90
N LEU A 303 2.79 -16.76 -8.90
CA LEU A 303 3.51 -17.72 -8.07
C LEU A 303 4.17 -18.81 -8.92
N LYS A 304 3.45 -19.33 -9.93
CA LYS A 304 4.00 -20.31 -10.88
C LYS A 304 5.17 -19.74 -11.68
N THR A 305 5.04 -18.51 -12.18
CA THR A 305 6.10 -17.85 -12.97
C THR A 305 7.38 -17.65 -12.15
N ILE A 306 7.29 -17.35 -10.86
CA ILE A 306 8.46 -17.16 -9.99
C ILE A 306 8.98 -18.47 -9.36
N GLY A 307 8.41 -19.63 -9.72
CA GLY A 307 8.81 -20.93 -9.17
C GLY A 307 8.35 -21.20 -7.73
N ALA A 308 7.34 -20.47 -7.25
CA ALA A 308 6.75 -20.61 -5.92
C ALA A 308 5.50 -21.53 -5.88
N ALA A 309 5.08 -22.08 -7.02
CA ALA A 309 3.94 -22.99 -7.17
C ALA A 309 4.26 -24.16 -8.10
#